data_AF-A0AB40CCP7-F1
#
_entry.id   AF-A0AB40CCP7-F1
#
_cell.length_a   1.000
_cell.length_b   1.000
_cell.length_c   1.000
_cell.angle_alpha   90.00
_cell.angle_beta   90.00
_cell.angle_gamma   90.00
#
_symmetry.space_group_name_H-M   'P 1'
#
loop_
_entity.id
_entity.type
_entity.pdbx_description
1 polymer ?
#
loop_
_entity_poly.entity_id
_entity_poly.type
_entity_poly.pdbx_seq_one_letter_code
_entity_poly.pdbx_strand_id
1 'polypeptide(L)'
;MDEKRKDANDIPPSRAQMYIMSRTKKDGTIVSEKATEVVEQMKIHMNDSGDSSNKNGWSWENDVYAKVKGPEKRGCVRCVGDVYASSSKSSSSTERNEEVLSLKSYVNGLEQKIELQSQVINQQSQVLAAIISLLNKRFPEENVNDVMGEVNRLINQEAADANSAPNNSPNINRSSNSSFQPNSV
;
A
#
# COMPACT_ATOMS: atom_id res chain seq x y z
N MET A 1 7.74 15.20 -39.11
CA MET A 1 8.37 14.02 -38.50
C MET A 1 7.56 12.82 -38.95
N ASP A 2 8.16 12.03 -39.83
CA ASP A 2 7.46 11.10 -40.71
C ASP A 2 6.76 9.94 -40.01
N GLU A 3 5.55 9.71 -40.50
CA GLU A 3 4.58 8.68 -40.23
C GLU A 3 5.07 7.31 -40.74
N LYS A 4 5.35 6.38 -39.82
CA LYS A 4 5.23 4.90 -39.96
C LYS A 4 5.87 4.20 -38.77
N ARG A 5 5.09 3.86 -37.73
CA ARG A 5 5.51 2.90 -36.69
C ARG A 5 4.34 2.04 -36.22
N LYS A 6 3.54 1.59 -37.17
CA LYS A 6 2.50 0.60 -36.95
C LYS A 6 2.66 -0.47 -38.01
N ASP A 7 2.61 -1.73 -37.61
CA ASP A 7 2.46 -2.81 -38.57
C ASP A 7 1.05 -2.74 -39.20
N ALA A 8 0.78 -3.59 -40.19
CA ALA A 8 -0.50 -3.63 -40.90
C ALA A 8 -1.72 -3.89 -39.97
N ASN A 9 -1.49 -4.20 -38.69
CA ASN A 9 -2.49 -4.58 -37.71
C ASN A 9 -2.59 -3.58 -36.52
N ASP A 10 -2.00 -2.37 -36.63
CA ASP A 10 -1.96 -1.37 -35.55
C ASP A 10 -1.29 -1.86 -34.24
N ILE A 11 -0.50 -2.95 -34.29
CA ILE A 11 0.13 -3.53 -33.09
C ILE A 11 1.42 -2.75 -32.80
N PRO A 12 1.61 -2.23 -31.57
CA PRO A 12 2.85 -1.55 -31.20
C PRO A 12 4.03 -2.54 -31.17
N PRO A 13 5.23 -2.12 -31.60
CA PRO A 13 6.38 -2.99 -31.62
C PRO A 13 6.79 -3.42 -30.21
N SER A 14 7.29 -4.66 -30.09
CA SER A 14 7.85 -5.16 -28.83
C SER A 14 9.13 -4.42 -28.44
N ARG A 15 9.56 -4.53 -27.18
CA ARG A 15 10.80 -3.90 -26.69
C ARG A 15 12.04 -4.36 -27.47
N ALA A 16 12.11 -5.64 -27.84
CA ALA A 16 13.18 -6.17 -28.68
C ALA A 16 13.15 -5.54 -30.09
N GLN A 17 11.95 -5.42 -30.70
CA GLN A 17 11.80 -4.74 -31.99
C GLN A 17 12.21 -3.26 -31.92
N MET A 18 11.79 -2.55 -30.87
CA MET A 18 12.21 -1.16 -30.63
C MET A 18 13.73 -1.03 -30.51
N TYR A 19 14.39 -1.95 -29.80
CA TYR A 19 15.85 -1.97 -29.72
C TYR A 19 16.49 -2.17 -31.11
N ILE A 20 16.05 -3.19 -31.86
CA ILE A 20 16.56 -3.48 -33.21
C ILE A 20 16.39 -2.26 -34.11
N MET A 21 15.21 -1.64 -34.13
CA MET A 21 14.94 -0.42 -34.88
C MET A 21 15.87 0.73 -34.46
N SER A 22 16.09 0.94 -33.16
CA SER A 22 16.96 2.01 -32.66
C SER A 22 18.45 1.80 -32.97
N ARG A 23 18.86 0.55 -33.24
CA ARG A 23 20.24 0.16 -33.53
C ARG A 23 20.48 -0.17 -35.00
N THR A 24 19.47 0.00 -35.85
CA THR A 24 19.56 -0.19 -37.30
C THR A 24 19.46 1.17 -37.97
N LYS A 25 20.47 1.53 -38.76
CA LYS A 25 20.48 2.78 -39.53
C LYS A 25 19.51 2.69 -40.72
N LYS A 26 19.28 3.82 -41.39
CA LYS A 26 18.43 3.88 -42.60
C LYS A 26 18.93 3.00 -43.75
N ASP A 27 20.24 2.75 -43.80
CA ASP A 27 20.90 1.88 -44.79
C ASP A 27 20.81 0.38 -44.43
N GLY A 28 20.19 0.02 -43.30
CA GLY A 28 20.09 -1.35 -42.80
C GLY A 28 21.31 -1.84 -42.02
N THR A 29 22.38 -1.04 -41.93
CA THR A 29 23.57 -1.41 -41.16
C THR A 29 23.32 -1.22 -39.66
N ILE A 30 23.92 -2.10 -38.84
CA ILE A 30 23.86 -1.98 -37.39
C ILE A 30 24.85 -0.94 -36.91
N VAL A 31 24.45 -0.12 -35.93
CA VAL A 31 25.23 1.03 -35.46
C VAL A 31 26.61 0.68 -34.85
N SER A 32 26.81 -0.54 -34.37
CA SER A 32 28.06 -0.99 -33.73
C SER A 32 28.14 -2.51 -33.65
N GLU A 33 29.35 -3.09 -33.62
CA GLU A 33 29.58 -4.54 -33.46
C GLU A 33 28.88 -5.14 -32.23
N LYS A 34 29.01 -4.50 -31.07
CA LYS A 34 28.29 -4.91 -29.85
C LYS A 34 26.77 -4.90 -30.02
N ALA A 35 26.23 -3.99 -30.83
CA ALA A 35 24.80 -3.99 -31.12
C ALA A 35 24.42 -5.13 -32.09
N THR A 36 25.32 -5.52 -33.00
CA THR A 36 25.14 -6.65 -33.89
C THR A 36 24.94 -7.94 -33.10
N GLU A 37 25.82 -8.23 -32.14
CA GLU A 37 25.72 -9.40 -31.26
C GLU A 37 24.36 -9.44 -30.53
N VAL A 38 23.96 -8.30 -29.94
CA VAL A 38 22.70 -8.21 -29.20
C VAL A 38 21.49 -8.39 -30.12
N VAL A 39 21.51 -7.81 -31.32
CA VAL A 39 20.43 -7.94 -32.31
C VAL A 39 20.31 -9.37 -32.80
N GLU A 40 21.43 -10.06 -33.02
CA GLU A 40 21.44 -11.47 -33.42
C GLU A 40 20.81 -12.36 -32.33
N GLN A 41 21.23 -12.20 -31.07
CA GLN A 41 20.64 -12.91 -29.93
C GLN A 41 19.14 -12.64 -29.79
N MET A 42 18.72 -11.39 -29.97
CA MET A 42 17.28 -11.04 -29.94
C MET A 42 16.51 -11.72 -31.08
N LYS A 43 17.05 -11.77 -32.30
CA LYS A 43 16.42 -12.45 -33.44
C LYS A 43 16.26 -13.95 -33.20
N ILE A 44 17.27 -14.61 -32.61
CA ILE A 44 17.20 -16.03 -32.22
C ILE A 44 16.02 -16.25 -31.27
N HIS A 45 15.97 -15.51 -30.15
CA HIS A 45 14.89 -15.65 -29.18
C HIS A 45 13.51 -15.28 -29.73
N MET A 46 13.42 -14.34 -30.67
CA MET A 46 12.15 -14.00 -31.33
C MET A 46 11.64 -15.14 -32.23
N ASN A 47 12.54 -15.86 -32.90
CA ASN A 47 12.19 -17.00 -33.73
C ASN A 47 11.81 -18.24 -32.89
N ASP A 48 12.54 -18.48 -31.81
CA ASP A 48 12.27 -19.59 -30.88
C ASP A 48 10.96 -19.39 -30.07
N SER A 49 10.60 -18.14 -29.78
CA SER A 49 9.42 -17.82 -28.95
C SER A 49 8.09 -17.85 -29.73
N GLY A 50 8.11 -18.33 -30.98
CA GLY A 50 6.95 -18.68 -31.82
C GLY A 50 5.68 -17.90 -31.51
N ASP A 51 5.60 -16.65 -31.98
CA ASP A 51 4.39 -15.82 -31.97
C ASP A 51 3.57 -15.82 -30.66
N SER A 52 4.23 -16.04 -29.51
CA SER A 52 3.66 -15.72 -28.21
C SER A 52 3.92 -14.25 -27.93
N SER A 53 3.39 -13.39 -28.82
CA SER A 53 2.95 -12.08 -28.38
C SER A 53 2.06 -12.37 -27.19
N ASN A 54 2.57 -12.06 -25.99
CA ASN A 54 1.85 -12.22 -24.76
C ASN A 54 0.62 -11.32 -24.88
N LYS A 55 -0.49 -11.89 -25.39
CA LYS A 55 -1.77 -11.20 -25.59
C LYS A 55 -2.30 -10.61 -24.29
N ASN A 56 -1.73 -11.06 -23.17
CA ASN A 56 -1.97 -10.53 -21.85
C ASN A 56 -0.67 -10.01 -21.23
N GLY A 57 -0.57 -8.70 -21.09
CA GLY A 57 0.30 -8.10 -20.10
C GLY A 57 1.74 -7.94 -20.59
N TRP A 58 2.09 -6.67 -20.74
CA TRP A 58 3.43 -6.12 -20.79
C TRP A 58 4.28 -6.68 -19.61
N SER A 59 4.86 -7.87 -19.79
CA SER A 59 5.71 -8.52 -18.79
C SER A 59 7.16 -8.12 -19.06
N TRP A 60 7.63 -7.09 -18.34
CA TRP A 60 8.99 -6.57 -18.47
C TRP A 60 10.10 -7.52 -18.01
N GLU A 61 9.74 -8.56 -17.26
CA GLU A 61 10.69 -9.45 -16.59
C GLU A 61 11.13 -10.62 -17.48
N ASN A 62 10.27 -11.07 -18.41
CA ASN A 62 10.47 -12.31 -19.17
C ASN A 62 10.36 -12.14 -20.69
N ASP A 63 10.32 -10.91 -21.20
CA ASP A 63 10.30 -10.67 -22.65
C ASP A 63 11.67 -10.99 -23.31
N VAL A 64 11.68 -11.03 -24.65
CA VAL A 64 12.90 -11.31 -25.44
C VAL A 64 14.04 -10.34 -25.08
N TYR A 65 13.71 -9.07 -24.81
CA TYR A 65 14.72 -8.09 -24.45
C TYR A 65 15.37 -8.40 -23.08
N ALA A 66 14.59 -8.80 -22.08
CA ALA A 66 15.05 -9.17 -20.74
C ALA A 66 15.91 -10.44 -20.78
N LYS A 67 15.59 -11.41 -21.65
CA LYS A 67 16.41 -12.61 -21.85
C LYS A 67 17.83 -12.28 -22.33
N VAL A 68 17.98 -11.29 -23.21
CA VAL A 68 19.28 -10.91 -23.80
C VAL A 68 20.03 -9.88 -22.95
N LYS A 69 19.34 -8.87 -22.41
CA LYS A 69 19.95 -7.72 -21.71
C LYS A 69 19.80 -7.76 -20.19
N GLY A 70 19.12 -8.78 -19.67
CA GLY A 70 18.73 -8.90 -18.28
C GLY A 70 17.45 -8.12 -17.95
N PRO A 71 16.81 -8.43 -16.81
CA PRO A 71 15.62 -7.71 -16.34
C PRO A 71 15.93 -6.23 -16.08
N GLU A 72 14.90 -5.40 -16.16
CA GLU A 72 15.03 -3.98 -15.86
C GLU A 72 15.26 -3.72 -14.37
N LYS A 73 16.00 -2.64 -14.07
CA LYS A 73 16.15 -2.17 -12.69
C LYS A 73 14.87 -1.45 -12.29
N ARG A 74 14.46 -1.58 -11.03
CA ARG A 74 13.30 -0.87 -10.48
C ARG A 74 13.38 0.63 -10.82
N GLY A 75 12.31 1.16 -11.40
CA GLY A 75 12.18 2.58 -11.75
C GLY A 75 12.82 3.02 -13.07
N CYS A 76 13.36 2.10 -13.88
CA CYS A 76 13.94 2.45 -15.19
C CYS A 76 13.43 1.52 -16.28
N VAL A 77 12.71 2.08 -17.26
CA VAL A 77 12.26 1.36 -18.45
C VAL A 77 13.12 1.76 -19.64
N ARG A 78 13.80 0.79 -20.25
CA ARG A 78 14.62 0.97 -21.45
C ARG A 78 13.74 0.87 -22.70
N CYS A 79 14.18 1.53 -23.77
CA CYS A 79 13.54 1.50 -25.09
C CYS A 79 12.14 2.16 -25.17
N VAL A 80 11.65 2.77 -24.09
CA VAL A 80 10.55 3.74 -24.12
C VAL A 80 11.23 5.12 -24.11
N GLY A 81 11.42 5.72 -25.29
CA GLY A 81 12.23 6.94 -25.45
C GLY A 81 11.85 8.04 -24.46
N ASP A 82 12.83 8.81 -23.98
CA ASP A 82 12.77 9.91 -22.99
C ASP A 82 11.45 10.06 -22.21
N VAL A 83 10.96 8.97 -21.63
CA VAL A 83 10.29 9.10 -20.34
C VAL A 83 11.47 9.46 -19.48
N TYR A 84 11.62 10.75 -19.18
CA TYR A 84 12.58 11.23 -18.19
C TYR A 84 12.71 10.10 -17.18
N ALA A 85 13.91 9.53 -17.07
CA ALA A 85 14.27 8.88 -15.83
C ALA A 85 14.22 10.03 -14.84
N SER A 86 12.99 10.34 -14.38
CA SER A 86 12.74 10.95 -13.13
C SER A 86 13.38 9.94 -12.20
N SER A 87 14.68 10.11 -12.00
CA SER A 87 15.19 10.05 -10.66
C SER A 87 14.41 11.12 -9.91
N SER A 88 13.13 10.82 -9.61
CA SER A 88 12.64 11.06 -8.30
C SER A 88 13.67 10.35 -7.43
N LYS A 89 14.70 11.12 -7.06
CA LYS A 89 15.25 11.07 -5.71
C LYS A 89 14.02 10.86 -4.87
N SER A 90 13.84 9.62 -4.45
CA SER A 90 12.62 9.16 -3.85
C SER A 90 12.57 9.83 -2.49
N SER A 91 12.08 11.07 -2.46
CA SER A 91 11.67 11.73 -1.23
C SER A 91 10.66 10.85 -0.51
N SER A 92 9.87 10.06 -1.25
CA SER A 92 9.02 9.01 -0.69
C SER A 92 9.76 7.96 0.12
N SER A 93 11.05 7.68 -0.14
CA SER A 93 11.82 6.73 0.65
C SER A 93 12.22 7.31 2.00
N THR A 94 12.61 8.57 2.02
CA THR A 94 12.97 9.26 3.26
C THR A 94 11.72 9.55 4.10
N GLU A 95 10.65 10.07 3.48
CA GLU A 95 9.36 10.36 4.13
C GLU A 95 8.71 9.09 4.71
N ARG A 96 8.67 7.97 3.96
CA ARG A 96 8.18 6.69 4.50
C ARG A 96 9.04 6.17 5.64
N ASN A 97 10.34 6.42 5.62
CA ASN A 97 11.23 5.99 6.71
C ASN A 97 11.00 6.84 7.97
N GLU A 98 10.78 8.14 7.83
CA GLU A 98 10.45 9.04 8.93
C GLU A 98 9.08 8.72 9.55
N GLU A 99 8.07 8.43 8.72
CA GLU A 99 6.75 7.99 9.19
C GLU A 99 6.83 6.66 9.93
N VAL A 100 7.58 5.68 9.40
CA VAL A 100 7.78 4.39 10.08
C VAL A 100 8.51 4.56 11.42
N LEU A 101 9.47 5.48 11.51
CA LEU A 101 10.17 5.78 12.76
C LEU A 101 9.24 6.45 13.79
N SER A 102 8.40 7.38 13.35
CA SER A 102 7.43 8.04 14.23
C SER A 102 6.40 7.04 14.76
N LEU A 103 5.89 6.15 13.89
CA LEU A 103 4.96 5.09 14.25
C LEU A 103 5.59 4.11 15.24
N LYS A 104 6.84 3.70 15.04
CA LYS A 104 7.57 2.86 16.00
C LYS A 104 7.71 3.51 17.36
N SER A 105 8.07 4.80 17.39
CA SER A 105 8.16 5.55 18.64
C SER A 105 6.81 5.66 19.34
N TYR A 106 5.73 5.87 18.59
CA TYR A 106 4.38 5.94 19.13
C TYR A 106 3.92 4.60 19.72
N VAL A 107 4.14 3.49 19.00
CA VAL A 107 3.83 2.13 19.47
C VAL A 107 4.61 1.81 20.75
N ASN A 108 5.90 2.09 20.79
CA ASN A 108 6.71 1.88 22.01
C ASN A 108 6.22 2.74 23.20
N GLY A 109 5.71 3.94 22.93
CA GLY A 109 5.08 4.78 23.95
C GLY A 109 3.76 4.21 24.47
N LEU A 110 2.95 3.59 23.58
CA LEU A 110 1.73 2.90 23.96
C LEU A 110 2.02 1.63 24.77
N GLU A 111 3.02 0.85 24.37
CA GLU A 111 3.44 -0.36 25.10
C GLU A 111 3.84 -0.02 26.54
N GLN A 112 4.67 1.01 26.74
CA GLN A 112 5.03 1.49 28.08
C GLN A 112 3.82 1.95 28.89
N LYS A 113 2.85 2.62 28.25
CA LYS A 113 1.63 3.07 28.94
C LYS A 113 0.76 1.87 29.37
N ILE A 114 0.65 0.84 28.54
CA ILE A 114 -0.06 -0.40 28.85
C ILE A 114 0.63 -1.14 30.00
N GLU A 115 1.96 -1.19 30.01
CA GLU A 115 2.72 -1.83 31.08
C GLU A 115 2.53 -1.10 32.42
N LEU A 116 2.61 0.24 32.42
CA LEU A 116 2.30 1.05 33.61
C LEU A 116 0.87 0.84 34.09
N GLN A 117 -0.11 0.80 33.18
CA GLN A 117 -1.50 0.51 33.55
C GLN A 117 -1.66 -0.89 34.17
N SER A 118 -1.01 -1.90 33.59
CA SER A 118 -0.99 -3.26 34.15
C SER A 118 -0.40 -3.29 35.56
N GLN A 119 0.69 -2.54 35.79
CA GLN A 119 1.28 -2.42 37.12
C GLN A 119 0.30 -1.78 38.12
N VAL A 120 -0.38 -0.69 37.74
CA VAL A 120 -1.37 -0.03 38.60
C VAL A 120 -2.54 -0.95 38.92
N ILE A 121 -3.08 -1.68 37.92
CA ILE A 121 -4.17 -2.64 38.13
C ILE A 121 -3.75 -3.74 39.11
N ASN A 122 -2.53 -4.26 38.96
CA ASN A 122 -1.99 -5.28 39.87
C ASN A 122 -1.81 -4.75 41.31
N GLN A 123 -1.37 -3.50 41.48
CA GLN A 123 -1.28 -2.86 42.80
C GLN A 123 -2.66 -2.66 43.42
N GLN A 124 -3.64 -2.17 42.65
CA GLN A 124 -5.02 -2.01 43.11
C GLN A 124 -5.63 -3.35 43.53
N SER A 125 -5.37 -4.41 42.78
CA SER A 125 -5.84 -5.76 43.09
C SER A 125 -5.31 -6.27 44.44
N GLN A 126 -4.03 -6.00 44.74
CA GLN A 126 -3.42 -6.34 46.03
C GLN A 126 -4.02 -5.53 47.19
N VAL A 127 -4.23 -4.23 47.00
CA VAL A 127 -4.85 -3.36 48.03
C VAL A 127 -6.27 -3.81 48.33
N LEU A 128 -7.06 -4.12 47.30
CA LEU A 128 -8.42 -4.64 47.48
C LEU A 128 -8.42 -5.97 48.24
N ALA A 129 -7.52 -6.90 47.91
CA ALA A 129 -7.40 -8.17 48.63
C ALA A 129 -7.05 -7.96 50.12
N ALA A 130 -6.16 -7.02 50.43
CA ALA A 130 -5.80 -6.69 51.81
C ALA A 130 -6.98 -6.09 52.58
N ILE A 131 -7.76 -5.20 51.95
CA ILE A 131 -8.97 -4.61 52.56
C ILE A 131 -10.01 -5.68 52.85
N ILE A 132 -10.28 -6.58 51.89
CA ILE A 132 -11.22 -7.69 52.08
C ILE A 132 -10.77 -8.59 53.25
N SER A 133 -9.48 -8.93 53.30
CA SER A 133 -8.93 -9.72 54.41
C SER A 133 -9.11 -9.02 55.77
N LEU A 134 -8.91 -7.71 55.82
CA LEU A 134 -9.08 -6.91 57.04
C LEU A 134 -10.54 -6.82 57.48
N LEU A 135 -11.47 -6.65 56.53
CA LEU A 135 -12.91 -6.62 56.79
C LEU A 135 -13.39 -7.97 57.34
N ASN A 136 -12.99 -9.08 56.72
CA ASN A 136 -13.33 -10.43 57.20
C ASN A 136 -12.83 -10.68 58.63
N LYS A 137 -11.66 -10.15 58.97
CA LYS A 137 -11.09 -10.28 60.32
C LYS A 137 -11.83 -9.44 61.37
N ARG A 138 -12.38 -8.28 60.97
CA ARG A 138 -13.05 -7.34 61.89
C ARG A 138 -14.55 -7.62 62.02
N PHE A 139 -15.19 -8.10 60.96
CA PHE A 139 -16.63 -8.36 60.89
C PHE A 139 -16.88 -9.75 60.28
N PRO A 140 -16.70 -10.84 61.05
CA PRO A 140 -16.86 -12.21 60.54
C PRO A 140 -18.31 -12.59 60.20
N GLU A 141 -19.29 -11.83 60.68
CA GLU A 141 -20.73 -12.08 60.50
C GLU A 141 -21.31 -11.42 59.22
N GLU A 142 -20.54 -10.55 58.55
CA GLU A 142 -20.98 -9.85 57.34
C GLU A 142 -20.62 -10.68 56.10
N ASN A 143 -21.59 -10.93 55.21
CA ASN A 143 -21.37 -11.78 54.05
C ASN A 143 -20.54 -11.03 53.01
N VAL A 144 -19.28 -11.45 52.84
CA VAL A 144 -18.31 -10.90 51.86
C VAL A 144 -18.88 -10.77 50.44
N ASN A 145 -19.81 -11.64 50.06
CA ASN A 145 -20.44 -11.61 48.75
C ASN A 145 -21.40 -10.41 48.58
N ASP A 146 -22.01 -9.94 49.66
CA ASP A 146 -22.92 -8.78 49.65
C ASP A 146 -22.13 -7.48 49.49
N VAL A 147 -21.02 -7.36 50.23
CA VAL A 147 -20.06 -6.24 50.10
C VAL A 147 -19.45 -6.19 48.68
N MET A 148 -19.03 -7.34 48.14
CA MET A 148 -18.51 -7.40 46.76
C MET A 148 -19.59 -7.13 45.71
N GLY A 149 -20.85 -7.48 45.98
CA GLY A 149 -21.99 -7.12 45.14
C GLY A 149 -22.15 -5.61 45.03
N GLU A 150 -22.06 -4.88 46.15
CA GLU A 150 -22.21 -3.42 46.17
C GLU A 150 -21.00 -2.70 45.57
N VAL A 151 -19.78 -3.20 45.78
CA VAL A 151 -18.57 -2.69 45.11
C VAL A 151 -18.69 -2.81 43.59
N ASN A 152 -19.17 -3.95 43.08
CA ASN A 152 -19.40 -4.13 41.64
C ASN A 152 -20.49 -3.19 41.10
N ARG A 153 -21.52 -2.86 41.89
CA ARG A 153 -22.56 -1.91 41.51
C ARG A 153 -21.99 -0.50 41.35
N LEU A 154 -21.17 -0.05 42.31
CA LEU A 154 -20.53 1.27 42.27
C LEU A 154 -19.57 1.43 41.08
N ILE A 155 -18.74 0.41 40.81
CA ILE A 155 -17.78 0.43 39.67
C ILE A 155 -18.51 0.57 38.33
N ASN A 156 -19.64 -0.13 38.16
CA ASN A 156 -20.39 -0.12 36.91
C ASN A 156 -21.33 1.08 36.75
N GLN A 157 -21.62 1.82 37.82
CA GLN A 157 -22.49 3.01 37.80
C GLN A 157 -21.73 4.28 37.37
N GLU A 158 -20.42 4.37 37.63
CA GLU A 158 -19.56 5.52 37.27
C GLU A 158 -19.33 5.65 35.74
N ALA A 159 -19.56 4.60 34.95
CA ALA A 159 -19.34 4.61 33.49
C ALA A 159 -20.49 5.23 32.67
N ALA A 160 -21.64 5.55 33.27
CA ALA A 160 -22.84 5.95 32.53
C ALA A 160 -22.93 7.47 32.22
N ASP A 161 -22.26 8.34 32.98
CA ASP A 161 -22.48 9.79 32.90
C ASP A 161 -21.56 10.55 31.90
N ALA A 162 -20.59 9.87 31.27
CA ALA A 162 -19.61 10.51 30.39
C ALA A 162 -20.04 10.69 28.91
N ASN A 163 -21.21 10.16 28.49
CA ASN A 163 -21.61 10.12 27.07
C ASN A 163 -22.69 11.14 26.64
N SER A 164 -23.02 12.14 27.46
CA SER A 164 -23.96 13.19 27.04
C SER A 164 -23.27 14.34 26.32
N ALA A 165 -22.97 14.17 25.03
CA ALA A 165 -22.71 15.27 24.09
C ALA A 165 -23.80 15.29 23.00
N PRO A 166 -24.34 16.46 22.59
CA PRO A 166 -25.42 16.53 21.63
C PRO A 166 -24.91 16.26 20.21
N ASN A 167 -25.43 15.21 19.59
CA ASN A 167 -25.17 14.87 18.19
C ASN A 167 -25.82 15.92 17.27
N ASN A 168 -25.02 16.81 16.66
CA ASN A 168 -25.44 17.62 15.52
C ASN A 168 -24.67 17.17 14.28
N SER A 169 -25.31 16.34 13.45
CA SER A 169 -24.87 16.06 12.08
C SER A 169 -25.84 16.72 11.09
N PRO A 170 -25.36 17.45 10.06
CA PRO A 170 -26.22 18.10 9.09
C PRO A 170 -26.76 17.10 8.07
N ASN A 171 -28.09 17.05 7.94
CA ASN A 171 -28.81 16.23 6.97
C ASN A 171 -28.78 16.91 5.58
N ILE A 172 -28.07 16.32 4.62
CA ILE A 172 -28.13 16.71 3.20
C ILE A 172 -28.72 15.53 2.43
N ASN A 173 -29.99 15.63 2.07
CA ASN A 173 -30.59 14.82 1.02
C ASN A 173 -31.37 15.74 0.07
N ARG A 174 -30.70 16.18 -1.01
CA ARG A 174 -31.30 16.92 -2.12
C ARG A 174 -31.51 15.95 -3.28
N SER A 175 -32.66 15.29 -3.30
CA SER A 175 -33.17 14.57 -4.46
C SER A 175 -33.43 15.55 -5.60
N SER A 176 -32.73 15.43 -6.73
CA SER A 176 -33.05 16.16 -7.96
C SER A 176 -33.54 15.16 -9.00
N ASN A 177 -34.86 15.10 -9.16
CA ASN A 177 -35.53 14.39 -10.24
C ASN A 177 -35.23 15.08 -11.58
N SER A 178 -35.02 14.24 -12.61
CA SER A 178 -34.86 14.63 -14.00
C SER A 178 -36.17 15.16 -14.60
N SER A 179 -36.07 16.19 -15.43
CA SER A 179 -37.09 16.54 -16.41
C SER A 179 -36.40 17.11 -17.64
N PHE A 180 -36.30 16.27 -18.67
CA PHE A 180 -35.96 16.66 -20.04
C PHE A 180 -37.19 17.30 -20.70
N GLN A 181 -37.01 18.45 -21.34
CA GLN A 181 -37.91 18.98 -22.37
C GLN A 181 -37.06 19.31 -23.60
N PRO A 182 -37.46 18.91 -24.82
CA PRO A 182 -36.75 19.25 -26.05
C PRO A 182 -37.22 20.61 -26.59
N ASN A 183 -36.29 21.47 -27.01
CA ASN A 183 -36.63 22.65 -27.81
C ASN A 183 -36.77 22.25 -29.28
N SER A 184 -37.88 22.66 -29.88
CA SER A 184 -38.10 22.70 -31.33
C SER A 184 -38.12 24.14 -31.82
N VAL A 185 -37.57 24.30 -33.04
CA VAL A 185 -37.54 25.45 -33.97
C VAL A 185 -36.52 26.54 -33.67
#